data_AF-A0A397D3V9-F1
#
_entry.id   AF-A0A397D3V9-F1
#
_cell.length_a   1.000
_cell.length_b   1.000
_cell.length_c   1.000
_cell.angle_alpha   90.00
_cell.angle_beta   90.00
_cell.angle_gamma   90.00
#
_symmetry.space_group_name_H-M   'P 1'
#
loop_
_entity.id
_entity.type
_entity.pdbx_description
1 polymer ?
#
loop_
_entity_poly.entity_id
_entity_poly.type
_entity_poly.pdbx_seq_one_letter_code
_entity_poly.pdbx_strand_id
1 'polypeptide(L)'
;IALKLSIPLIDVTLSPCSSFITVQTILPGYSACMHCHWNDKYEAEAMVADAVSRQCPATLPQCELIAAGLVSQSTTKLLLEFGDQIPFYRLNCLDMDISTFWFKPNHECSEPMCKLKQAEYQLDVEKKQELDTQALQRAQAHDDDDVIHGS
;
A
#
# COMPACT_ATOMS: atom_id res chain seq x y z
N ILE A 1 -0.50 -12.99 10.41
CA ILE A 1 -1.72 -13.69 9.91
C ILE A 1 -2.00 -13.31 8.46
N ALA A 2 -2.14 -12.01 8.14
CA ALA A 2 -2.43 -11.53 6.79
C ALA A 2 -1.52 -12.13 5.70
N LEU A 3 -0.19 -12.12 5.90
CA LEU A 3 0.77 -12.73 4.96
C LEU A 3 0.54 -14.24 4.75
N LYS A 4 0.16 -14.98 5.79
CA LYS A 4 -0.07 -16.43 5.69
C LYS A 4 -1.34 -16.76 4.89
N LEU A 5 -2.35 -15.89 4.98
CA LEU A 5 -3.63 -16.05 4.31
C LEU A 5 -3.70 -15.33 2.95
N SER A 6 -2.61 -14.66 2.53
CA SER A 6 -2.57 -13.84 1.31
C SER A 6 -3.68 -12.77 1.25
N ILE A 7 -4.11 -12.24 2.39
CA ILE A 7 -5.14 -11.19 2.43
C ILE A 7 -4.50 -9.80 2.57
N PRO A 8 -5.06 -8.78 1.89
CA PRO A 8 -4.72 -7.39 2.16
C PRO A 8 -4.98 -7.02 3.63
N LEU A 9 -4.16 -6.12 4.16
CA LEU A 9 -4.34 -5.56 5.50
C LEU A 9 -4.17 -4.04 5.43
N ILE A 10 -5.13 -3.30 5.98
CA ILE A 10 -4.99 -1.86 6.18
C ILE A 10 -4.65 -1.64 7.65
N ASP A 11 -3.43 -1.18 7.91
CA ASP A 11 -2.93 -0.80 9.22
C ASP A 11 -3.01 0.71 9.39
N VAL A 12 -3.33 1.14 10.61
CA VAL A 12 -3.56 2.54 10.94
C VAL A 12 -2.88 2.84 12.25
N THR A 13 -1.97 3.80 12.22
CA THR A 13 -1.25 4.24 13.40
C THR A 13 -1.52 5.72 13.61
N LEU A 14 -1.99 6.07 14.80
CA LEU A 14 -2.03 7.46 15.27
C LEU A 14 -0.82 7.67 16.16
N SER A 15 -0.04 8.72 15.88
CA SER A 15 1.05 9.10 16.77
C SER A 15 0.50 9.57 18.12
N PRO A 16 1.31 9.60 19.17
CA PRO A 16 0.92 10.24 20.41
C PRO A 16 0.47 11.70 20.21
N CYS A 17 -0.54 12.13 20.98
CA CYS A 17 -1.26 13.40 20.81
C CYS A 17 -1.94 13.60 19.44
N SER A 18 -2.04 12.55 18.62
CA SER A 18 -2.64 12.54 17.28
C SER A 18 -2.07 13.58 16.30
N SER A 19 -0.79 13.95 16.47
CA SER A 19 -0.10 14.90 15.58
C SER A 19 0.14 14.35 14.17
N PHE A 20 0.28 13.03 14.02
CA PHE A 20 0.38 12.34 12.75
C PHE A 20 -0.57 11.14 12.67
N ILE A 21 -1.10 10.90 11.47
CA ILE A 21 -1.85 9.70 11.12
C ILE A 21 -1.09 9.00 10.01
N THR A 22 -0.85 7.70 10.17
CA THR A 22 -0.23 6.86 9.15
C THR A 22 -1.18 5.74 8.78
N VAL A 23 -1.47 5.59 7.48
CA VAL A 23 -2.29 4.51 6.93
C VAL A 23 -1.42 3.70 5.99
N GLN A 24 -1.27 2.41 6.27
CA GLN A 24 -0.52 1.47 5.46
C GLN A 24 -1.46 0.39 4.91
N THR A 25 -1.58 0.31 3.58
CA THR A 25 -2.17 -0.85 2.90
C THR A 25 -1.08 -1.86 2.54
N ILE A 26 -1.07 -2.96 3.28
CA ILE A 26 -0.19 -4.11 3.05
C ILE A 26 -0.85 -5.02 2.03
N LEU A 27 -0.20 -5.13 0.87
CA LEU A 27 -0.55 -6.03 -0.21
C LEU A 27 0.56 -7.08 -0.28
N PRO A 28 0.31 -8.32 0.20
CA PRO A 28 1.35 -9.34 0.32
C PRO A 28 2.11 -9.54 -0.99
N GLY A 29 3.44 -9.38 -0.96
CA GLY A 29 4.30 -9.53 -2.14
C GLY A 29 4.45 -8.28 -3.02
N TYR A 30 3.53 -7.33 -2.94
CA TYR A 30 3.56 -6.08 -3.73
C TYR A 30 4.06 -4.87 -2.93
N SER A 31 3.62 -4.71 -1.67
CA SER A 31 4.04 -3.61 -0.80
C SER A 31 4.80 -4.12 0.43
N ALA A 32 5.60 -3.24 1.02
CA ALA A 32 6.34 -3.54 2.25
C ALA A 32 5.39 -4.04 3.36
N CYS A 33 5.75 -5.15 4.00
CA CYS A 33 5.02 -5.66 5.16
C CYS A 33 5.48 -4.95 6.45
N MET A 34 4.85 -5.26 7.58
CA MET A 34 5.21 -4.65 8.88
C MET A 34 6.65 -4.93 9.32
N HIS A 35 7.25 -6.05 8.88
CA HIS A 35 8.65 -6.42 9.20
C HIS A 35 9.68 -5.87 8.21
N CYS A 36 9.26 -5.15 7.16
CA CYS A 36 10.20 -4.60 6.18
C CYS A 36 10.95 -3.34 6.67
N HIS A 37 10.75 -2.91 7.93
CA HIS A 37 11.46 -1.77 8.53
C HIS A 37 11.33 -0.45 7.75
N TRP A 38 10.22 -0.28 7.03
CA TRP A 38 9.95 0.95 6.28
C TRP A 38 9.71 2.15 7.20
N ASN A 39 9.33 1.89 8.46
CA ASN A 39 8.91 2.89 9.43
C ASN A 39 10.03 3.38 10.36
N ASP A 40 11.22 2.77 10.33
CA ASP A 40 12.33 3.09 11.25
C ASP A 40 12.69 4.59 11.25
N LYS A 41 12.56 5.26 10.09
CA LYS A 41 12.79 6.71 9.96
C LYS A 41 11.78 7.55 10.76
N TYR A 42 10.52 7.10 10.85
CA TYR A 42 9.43 7.84 11.47
C TYR A 42 9.24 7.47 12.94
N GLU A 43 9.73 6.31 13.38
CA GLU A 43 9.72 5.90 14.80
C GLU A 43 10.54 6.86 15.67
N ALA A 44 11.62 7.44 15.15
CA ALA A 44 12.41 8.44 15.88
C ALA A 44 11.63 9.74 16.17
N GLU A 45 10.80 10.20 15.23
CA GLU A 45 9.91 11.36 15.43
C GLU A 45 8.80 11.01 16.44
N ALA A 46 8.30 9.78 16.40
CA ALA A 46 7.30 9.28 17.34
C ALA A 46 7.83 9.21 18.79
N MET A 47 9.12 8.91 19.01
CA MET A 47 9.70 8.87 20.36
C MET A 47 9.62 10.21 21.10
N VAL A 48 9.86 11.32 20.41
CA VAL A 48 9.77 12.67 21.03
C VAL A 48 8.32 13.00 21.37
N ALA A 49 7.38 12.65 20.48
CA ALA A 49 5.95 12.80 20.75
C ALA A 49 5.47 11.88 21.90
N ASP A 50 6.00 10.67 22.02
CA ASP A 50 5.66 9.71 23.09
C ASP A 50 6.13 10.18 24.47
N ALA A 51 7.30 10.83 24.55
CA ALA A 51 7.77 11.44 25.78
C ALA A 51 6.82 12.54 26.27
N VAL A 52 6.25 13.34 25.36
CA VAL A 52 5.30 14.41 25.69
C VAL A 52 3.92 13.84 26.04
N SER A 53 3.44 12.82 25.32
CA SER A 53 2.10 12.24 25.53
C SER A 53 1.96 11.51 26.86
N ARG A 54 3.03 10.89 27.38
CA ARG A 54 3.02 10.25 28.72
C ARG A 54 2.71 11.25 29.83
N GLN A 55 3.07 12.52 29.63
CA GLN A 55 2.79 13.59 30.58
C GLN A 55 1.35 14.14 30.44
N CYS A 56 0.77 14.07 29.23
CA CYS A 56 -0.58 14.52 28.94
C CYS A 56 -1.16 13.80 27.70
N PRO A 57 -1.90 12.69 27.86
CA PRO A 57 -2.50 12.00 26.74
C PRO A 57 -3.65 12.84 26.19
N ALA A 58 -3.44 13.45 25.03
CA ALA A 58 -4.49 14.15 24.29
C ALA A 58 -5.01 13.25 23.17
N THR A 59 -6.22 12.74 23.33
CA THR A 59 -6.95 12.14 22.21
C THR A 59 -7.75 13.24 21.53
N LEU A 60 -7.55 13.40 20.23
CA LEU A 60 -8.25 14.40 19.42
C LEU A 60 -9.29 13.68 18.55
N PRO A 61 -10.60 13.75 18.89
CA PRO A 61 -11.65 13.03 18.16
C PRO A 61 -11.68 13.35 16.66
N GLN A 62 -11.30 14.58 16.28
CA GLN A 62 -11.19 14.98 14.89
C GLN A 62 -10.12 14.18 14.13
N CYS A 63 -9.00 13.85 14.76
CA CYS A 63 -7.94 13.06 14.13
C CYS A 63 -8.38 11.60 13.95
N GLU A 64 -9.10 11.03 14.93
CA GLU A 64 -9.69 9.70 14.80
C GLU A 64 -10.71 9.64 13.65
N LEU A 65 -11.54 10.70 13.52
CA LEU A 65 -12.49 10.81 12.42
C LEU A 65 -11.79 10.90 11.05
N ILE A 66 -10.71 11.67 10.95
CA ILE A 66 -9.91 11.75 9.73
C ILE A 66 -9.28 10.39 9.41
N ALA A 67 -8.69 9.72 10.39
CA ALA A 67 -8.11 8.39 10.22
C ALA A 67 -9.16 7.39 9.72
N ALA A 68 -10.35 7.36 10.32
CA ALA A 68 -11.46 6.51 9.88
C ALA A 68 -11.88 6.81 8.42
N GLY A 69 -11.91 8.10 8.04
CA GLY A 69 -12.19 8.51 6.66
C GLY A 69 -11.14 8.00 5.67
N LEU A 70 -9.85 8.14 6.00
CA LEU A 70 -8.75 7.66 5.15
C LEU A 70 -8.80 6.13 4.97
N VAL A 71 -9.07 5.40 6.05
CA VAL A 71 -9.19 3.92 6.03
C VAL A 71 -10.38 3.49 5.19
N SER A 72 -11.53 4.12 5.40
CA SER A 72 -12.73 3.86 4.60
C SER A 72 -12.44 4.07 3.13
N GLN A 73 -11.80 5.20 2.78
CA GLN A 73 -11.42 5.52 1.41
C GLN A 73 -10.46 4.49 0.80
N SER A 74 -9.41 4.06 1.54
CA SER A 74 -8.49 3.01 1.09
C SER A 74 -9.19 1.67 0.92
N THR A 75 -10.14 1.34 1.80
CA THR A 75 -10.92 0.10 1.73
C THR A 75 -11.83 0.11 0.51
N THR A 76 -12.54 1.21 0.25
CA THR A 76 -13.44 1.32 -0.89
C THR A 76 -12.66 1.22 -2.21
N LYS A 77 -11.51 1.90 -2.34
CA LYS A 77 -10.63 1.76 -3.52
C LYS A 77 -10.21 0.31 -3.74
N LEU A 78 -9.79 -0.39 -2.68
CA LEU A 78 -9.34 -1.77 -2.74
C LEU A 78 -10.46 -2.74 -3.15
N LEU A 79 -11.65 -2.61 -2.56
CA LEU A 79 -12.77 -3.54 -2.78
C LEU A 79 -13.48 -3.33 -4.12
N LEU A 80 -13.55 -2.08 -4.58
CA LEU A 80 -14.24 -1.73 -5.82
C LEU A 80 -13.28 -1.53 -7.00
N GLU A 81 -11.99 -1.76 -6.80
CA GLU A 81 -10.94 -1.69 -7.84
C GLU A 81 -10.96 -0.38 -8.64
N PHE A 82 -11.20 0.76 -7.98
CA PHE A 82 -11.21 2.08 -8.62
C PHE A 82 -10.20 3.04 -8.01
N GLY A 83 -9.67 3.90 -8.88
CA GLY A 83 -8.62 4.86 -8.53
C GLY A 83 -7.30 4.19 -8.16
N ASP A 84 -6.28 5.00 -7.93
CA ASP A 84 -4.97 4.47 -7.56
C ASP A 84 -4.92 4.11 -6.08
N GLN A 85 -4.53 2.85 -5.81
CA GLN A 85 -4.22 2.38 -4.48
C GLN A 85 -2.79 2.81 -4.12
N ILE A 86 -2.68 3.87 -3.33
CA ILE A 86 -1.41 4.27 -2.73
C ILE A 86 -1.23 3.45 -1.44
N PRO A 87 -0.14 2.66 -1.30
CA PRO A 87 0.00 1.78 -0.14
C PRO A 87 0.35 2.49 1.16
N PHE A 88 0.88 3.72 1.14
CA PHE A 88 1.26 4.43 2.35
C PHE A 88 0.83 5.88 2.29
N TYR A 89 0.12 6.32 3.32
CA TYR A 89 -0.24 7.71 3.57
C TYR A 89 0.30 8.12 4.92
N ARG A 90 0.85 9.33 4.98
CA ARG A 90 1.19 10.00 6.24
C ARG A 90 0.58 11.38 6.22
N LEU A 91 -0.24 11.69 7.20
CA LEU A 91 -0.87 12.99 7.38
C LEU A 91 -0.26 13.66 8.62
N ASN A 92 0.27 14.87 8.44
CA ASN A 92 0.56 15.78 9.53
C ASN A 92 -0.74 16.53 9.87
N CYS A 93 -1.30 16.24 11.04
CA CYS A 93 -2.57 16.82 11.49
C CYS A 93 -2.46 18.30 11.89
N LEU A 94 -1.25 18.79 12.17
CA LEU A 94 -1.03 20.19 12.57
C LEU A 94 -1.07 21.12 11.36
N ASP A 95 -0.42 20.71 10.28
CA ASP A 95 -0.32 21.49 9.04
C ASP A 95 -1.33 21.05 7.98
N MET A 96 -2.10 20.00 8.25
CA MET A 96 -3.02 19.36 7.31
C MET A 96 -2.35 18.95 5.99
N ASP A 97 -1.09 18.53 6.08
CA ASP A 97 -0.27 18.12 4.94
C ASP A 97 -0.22 16.61 4.78
N ILE A 98 -0.53 16.13 3.57
CA ILE A 98 -0.56 14.71 3.25
C ILE A 98 0.61 14.32 2.36
N SER A 99 1.39 13.35 2.83
CA SER A 99 2.46 12.70 2.10
C SER A 99 2.07 11.29 1.71
N THR A 100 2.39 10.90 0.48
CA THR A 100 2.12 9.57 -0.06
C THR A 100 3.43 8.87 -0.42
N PHE A 101 3.49 7.57 -0.15
CA PHE A 101 4.69 6.79 -0.40
C PHE A 101 4.36 5.42 -1.01
N TRP A 102 5.33 4.89 -1.73
CA TRP A 102 5.32 3.51 -2.17
C TRP A 102 6.61 2.83 -1.74
N PHE A 103 6.50 1.93 -0.76
CA PHE A 103 7.60 1.10 -0.31
C PHE A 103 7.45 -0.30 -0.87
N LYS A 104 8.45 -0.73 -1.65
CA LYS A 104 8.57 -2.11 -2.11
C LYS A 104 8.91 -3.03 -0.93
N PRO A 105 8.51 -4.31 -0.97
CA PRO A 105 8.97 -5.31 -0.03
C PRO A 105 10.50 -5.38 0.03
N ASN A 106 11.05 -5.49 1.25
CA ASN A 106 12.47 -5.73 1.43
C ASN A 106 12.79 -7.19 1.06
N HIS A 107 13.75 -7.41 0.15
CA HIS A 107 14.23 -8.74 -0.24
C HIS A 107 14.89 -9.49 0.92
N GLU A 108 15.47 -8.75 1.88
CA GLU A 108 16.11 -9.28 3.08
C GLU A 108 15.17 -9.28 4.29
N CYS A 109 13.86 -9.18 4.07
CA CYS A 109 12.87 -9.18 5.16
C CYS A 109 13.07 -10.40 6.08
N SER A 110 13.05 -10.14 7.39
CA SER A 110 13.19 -11.15 8.44
C SER A 110 12.01 -12.12 8.47
N GLU A 111 10.84 -11.70 8.00
CA GLU A 111 9.62 -12.51 7.90
C GLU A 111 9.68 -13.43 6.67
N PRO A 112 9.79 -14.77 6.85
CA PRO A 112 9.92 -15.71 5.73
C PRO A 112 8.70 -15.71 4.81
N MET A 113 7.50 -15.52 5.36
CA MET A 113 6.28 -15.47 4.55
C MET A 113 6.28 -14.26 3.61
N CYS A 114 6.89 -13.13 4.01
CA CYS A 114 7.02 -11.97 3.14
C CYS A 114 7.82 -12.30 1.89
N LYS A 115 8.96 -13.00 2.04
CA LYS A 115 9.79 -13.44 0.91
C LYS A 115 9.07 -14.42 0.00
N LEU A 116 8.30 -15.35 0.58
CA LEU A 116 7.46 -16.25 -0.21
C LEU A 116 6.44 -15.48 -1.05
N LYS A 117 5.72 -14.52 -0.45
CA LYS A 117 4.73 -13.70 -1.16
C LYS A 117 5.35 -12.81 -2.24
N GLN A 118 6.58 -12.33 -2.04
CA GLN A 118 7.32 -11.62 -3.10
C GLN A 118 7.56 -12.52 -4.32
N ALA A 119 7.98 -13.78 -4.11
CA ALA A 119 8.19 -14.72 -5.19
C ALA A 119 6.88 -15.08 -5.92
N GLU A 120 5.79 -15.33 -5.17
CA GLU A 120 4.46 -15.57 -5.74
C GLU A 120 4.00 -14.37 -6.60
N TYR A 121 4.12 -13.15 -6.08
CA TYR A 121 3.75 -11.94 -6.78
C TYR A 121 4.56 -11.74 -8.08
N GLN A 122 5.86 -12.04 -8.05
CA GLN A 122 6.72 -11.93 -9.23
C GLN A 122 6.28 -12.88 -10.34
N LEU A 123 5.92 -14.13 -10.01
CA LEU A 123 5.39 -15.09 -10.98
C LEU A 123 4.06 -14.62 -11.58
N ASP A 124 3.18 -14.02 -10.78
CA ASP A 124 1.91 -13.47 -11.25
C ASP A 124 2.12 -12.29 -12.21
N VAL A 125 3.10 -11.43 -11.94
CA VAL A 125 3.48 -10.31 -12.83
C VAL A 125 4.02 -10.83 -14.15
N GLU A 126 4.93 -11.80 -14.13
CA GLU A 126 5.50 -12.41 -15.33
C GLU A 126 4.41 -13.04 -16.20
N LYS A 127 3.51 -13.82 -15.59
CA LYS A 127 2.38 -14.43 -16.28
C LYS A 127 1.45 -13.40 -16.90
N LYS A 128 1.18 -12.28 -16.21
CA LYS A 128 0.36 -11.19 -16.74
C LYS A 128 1.03 -10.52 -17.94
N GLN A 129 2.33 -10.27 -17.86
CA GLN A 129 3.09 -9.68 -18.96
C GLN A 129 3.10 -10.57 -20.22
N GLU A 130 3.22 -11.89 -20.04
CA GLU A 130 3.12 -12.84 -21.15
C GLU A 130 1.74 -12.80 -21.81
N LEU A 131 0.66 -12.78 -21.01
CA LEU A 131 -0.71 -12.70 -21.51
C LEU A 131 -0.97 -11.39 -22.26
N ASP A 132 -0.51 -10.26 -21.71
CA ASP A 132 -0.65 -8.94 -22.33
C ASP A 132 0.10 -8.90 -23.66
N THR A 133 1.31 -9.45 -23.72
CA THR A 133 2.11 -9.55 -24.95
C THR A 133 1.41 -10.41 -26.00
N GLN A 134 0.83 -11.55 -25.61
CA GLN A 134 0.07 -12.41 -26.53
C GLN A 134 -1.20 -11.73 -27.04
N ALA A 135 -1.91 -10.98 -26.19
CA ALA A 135 -3.10 -10.23 -26.58
C ALA A 135 -2.77 -9.13 -27.60
N LEU A 136 -1.67 -8.40 -27.38
CA LEU A 136 -1.11 -7.42 -28.32
C LEU A 136 -0.78 -8.06 -29.68
N GLN A 137 -0.09 -9.20 -29.68
CA GLN A 137 0.24 -9.93 -30.92
C GLN A 137 -1.00 -10.41 -31.68
N ARG A 138 -2.03 -10.90 -30.97
CA ARG A 138 -3.30 -11.34 -31.59
C ARG A 138 -4.09 -10.17 -32.17
N ALA A 139 -4.12 -9.02 -31.49
CA ALA A 139 -4.78 -7.82 -32.01
C ALA A 139 -4.10 -7.34 -33.30
N GLN A 140 -2.76 -7.36 -33.35
CA GLN A 140 -1.99 -6.99 -34.53
C GLN A 140 -2.22 -7.94 -35.71
N ALA A 141 -2.33 -9.25 -35.47
CA ALA A 141 -2.60 -10.23 -36.52
C ALA A 141 -4.01 -10.12 -37.13
N HIS A 142 -4.99 -9.62 -36.36
CA HIS A 142 -6.36 -9.42 -36.86
C HIS A 142 -6.51 -8.14 -37.70
N ASP A 143 -5.74 -7.09 -37.40
CA ASP A 143 -5.72 -5.86 -38.22
C ASP A 143 -5.06 -6.08 -39.60
N ASP A 144 -4.14 -7.04 -39.73
CA ASP A 144 -3.48 -7.36 -41.01
C ASP A 144 -4.39 -8.13 -42.00
N ASP A 145 -5.38 -8.90 -41.52
CA ASP A 145 -6.30 -9.68 -42.38
C ASP A 145 -7.42 -8.81 -43.01
N ASP A 146 -7.87 -7.73 -42.35
CA ASP A 146 -8.91 -6.83 -42.88
C ASP A 146 -8.42 -5.92 -44.04
N VAL A 147 -7.10 -5.84 -44.27
CA VAL A 147 -6.51 -5.05 -45.37
C VAL A 147 -6.49 -5.82 -46.71
N ILE A 148 -6.68 -7.15 -46.70
CA ILE A 148 -6.54 -8.00 -47.90
C ILE A 148 -7.90 -8.37 -48.54
N HIS A 149 -9.01 -7.66 -48.27
CA HIS A 149 -10.27 -7.87 -49.03
C HIS A 149 -10.87 -6.60 -49.69
N GLY A 150 -10.10 -5.52 -49.77
CA GLY A 150 -10.48 -4.31 -50.51
C GLY A 150 -9.54 -4.00 -51.67
N SER A 151 -9.63 -4.70 -52.79
CA SER A 151 -9.03 -4.31 -54.08
C SER A 151 -9.88 -4.82 -55.24
#